data_AF-A0A8H6SA88-F1
#
_entry.id   AF-A0A8H6SA88-F1
#
_cell.length_a   1.000
_cell.length_b   1.000
_cell.length_c   1.000
_cell.angle_alpha   90.00
_cell.angle_beta   90.00
_cell.angle_gamma   90.00
#
_symmetry.space_group_name_H-M   'P 1'
#
loop_
_entity.id
_entity.type
_entity.pdbx_description
1 polymer ?
#
loop_
_entity_poly.entity_id
_entity_poly.type
_entity_poly.pdbx_seq_one_letter_code
_entity_poly.pdbx_strand_id
1 'polypeptide(L)'
;MLPAPESKGQPVIDFNGFSLIQSDDGASNGTGLWLGAQVLSAFLGSSNAVKKGMHVMEFGSGLGLTALYLAEKFGCKVVASDLPWVISKVLAPNISNNIERLSGTVLVRELDWTIPPGCWLWDHPTIIASPNHTPPIAQHLTTPFDLVLSADTIYRADLITPLLRSLHAVCTQSLALSNRSPIVFVCLERRDPLLTDKALKEAEDVWGFSVHRLISKGLRYTSLSYTQRKTQSDVTLICMSALTVLRGFALSNPAKLPASVVFSFNQQTLSIFDAYPKATFHFLVLPRVQGSYSASELSDLRTLLSGNKQRAKEVVTTLERDAAVLRTAIESEMIKLYGFTWPILTGFHAVPSMAHLHLHVISNDFISERLKVKKHYNSFHPSLGFFLPVDDVLSWFDAEPSYFTSMAKLNAKEYEPLLKEDLVCWRCDTTMKNMPTLKMHLQEEWDKVVKREKAKLEKKQKTSEVA
;
A
#
# COMPACT_ATOMS: atom_id res chain seq x y z
N MET A 1 -4.45 3.76 21.88
CA MET A 1 -5.24 4.34 20.78
C MET A 1 -6.69 4.09 21.11
N LEU A 2 -7.55 5.09 20.95
CA LEU A 2 -8.99 4.95 21.08
C LEU A 2 -9.57 4.63 19.69
N PRO A 3 -10.27 3.49 19.50
CA PRO A 3 -10.99 3.19 18.27
C PRO A 3 -12.04 4.28 17.97
N ALA A 4 -12.15 4.72 16.71
CA ALA A 4 -13.12 5.74 16.29
C ALA A 4 -14.59 5.47 16.71
N PRO A 5 -15.09 4.21 16.79
CA PRO A 5 -16.43 3.95 17.32
C PRO A 5 -16.62 4.23 18.81
N GLU A 6 -15.53 4.19 19.60
CA GLU A 6 -15.57 4.38 21.07
C GLU A 6 -15.46 5.85 21.48
N SER A 7 -15.00 6.72 20.57
CA SER A 7 -14.84 8.16 20.79
C SER A 7 -15.91 9.03 20.09
N LYS A 8 -16.69 8.42 19.18
CA LYS A 8 -17.80 9.09 18.48
C LYS A 8 -18.95 9.38 19.46
N GLY A 9 -19.33 10.65 19.57
CA GLY A 9 -20.41 11.12 20.44
C GLY A 9 -19.96 11.72 21.79
N GLN A 10 -18.66 11.68 22.13
CA GLN A 10 -18.14 12.41 23.29
C GLN A 10 -17.74 13.84 22.88
N PRO A 11 -18.31 14.90 23.49
CA PRO A 11 -17.98 16.28 23.12
C PRO A 11 -16.56 16.69 23.49
N VAL A 12 -15.97 16.01 24.48
CA VAL A 12 -14.58 16.21 24.93
C VAL A 12 -13.95 14.84 25.16
N ILE A 13 -12.72 14.65 24.67
CA ILE A 13 -11.88 13.47 24.89
C ILE A 13 -10.66 13.91 25.68
N ASP A 14 -10.36 13.22 26.79
CA ASP A 14 -9.04 13.27 27.41
C ASP A 14 -8.12 12.21 26.79
N PHE A 15 -7.09 12.65 26.05
CA PHE A 15 -6.15 11.76 25.36
C PHE A 15 -4.71 12.15 25.66
N ASN A 16 -3.94 11.26 26.29
CA ASN A 16 -2.57 11.54 26.77
C ASN A 16 -2.51 12.82 27.64
N GLY A 17 -3.56 13.05 28.44
CA GLY A 17 -3.74 14.22 29.28
C GLY A 17 -4.21 15.47 28.54
N PHE A 18 -4.30 15.47 27.20
CA PHE A 18 -4.85 16.59 26.44
C PHE A 18 -6.37 16.54 26.47
N SER A 19 -6.99 17.67 26.79
CA SER A 19 -8.45 17.81 26.69
C SER A 19 -8.80 18.29 25.29
N LEU A 20 -9.46 17.44 24.51
CA LEU A 20 -9.75 17.65 23.08
C LEU A 20 -11.25 17.71 22.84
N ILE A 21 -11.73 18.90 22.49
CA ILE A 21 -13.10 19.15 22.04
C ILE A 21 -13.29 18.55 20.65
N GLN A 22 -14.44 17.90 20.46
CA GLN A 22 -14.94 17.37 19.19
C GLN A 22 -16.24 18.05 18.79
N SER A 23 -16.57 18.00 17.49
CA SER A 23 -17.90 18.30 16.97
C SER A 23 -18.37 17.13 16.10
N ASP A 24 -19.66 16.79 16.16
CA ASP A 24 -20.30 15.79 15.28
C ASP A 24 -21.57 16.39 14.64
N ASP A 25 -21.44 17.61 14.14
CA ASP A 25 -22.51 18.37 13.49
C ASP A 25 -22.73 17.98 12.02
N GLY A 26 -21.97 16.99 11.52
CA GLY A 26 -22.01 16.53 10.13
C GLY A 26 -21.48 17.56 9.11
N ALA A 27 -21.00 18.73 9.55
CA ALA A 27 -20.58 19.81 8.65
C ALA A 27 -19.15 19.62 8.12
N SER A 28 -18.29 18.91 8.86
CA SER A 28 -16.91 18.64 8.43
C SER A 28 -16.37 17.34 9.03
N ASN A 29 -15.67 16.57 8.18
CA ASN A 29 -14.92 15.38 8.59
C ASN A 29 -13.71 15.72 9.49
N GLY A 30 -13.28 16.98 9.60
CA GLY A 30 -12.10 17.38 10.38
C GLY A 30 -12.34 17.59 11.89
N THR A 31 -13.55 17.36 12.38
CA THR A 31 -13.97 17.75 13.74
C THR A 31 -14.00 16.62 14.78
N GLY A 32 -13.63 15.40 14.38
CA GLY A 32 -13.49 14.22 15.26
C GLY A 32 -12.05 13.69 15.34
N LEU A 33 -11.75 12.94 16.39
CA LEU A 33 -10.43 12.33 16.60
C LEU A 33 -10.23 11.11 15.68
N TRP A 34 -9.37 11.26 14.67
CA TRP A 34 -9.06 10.18 13.72
C TRP A 34 -7.91 9.28 14.19
N LEU A 35 -7.92 8.04 13.71
CA LEU A 35 -6.89 7.04 14.04
C LEU A 35 -5.52 7.45 13.50
N GLY A 36 -5.44 8.05 12.31
CA GLY A 36 -4.18 8.48 11.70
C GLY A 36 -3.41 9.47 12.57
N ALA A 37 -4.09 10.44 13.20
CA ALA A 37 -3.44 11.40 14.09
C ALA A 37 -2.85 10.73 15.35
N GLN A 38 -3.55 9.74 15.90
CA GLN A 38 -3.06 8.95 17.04
C GLN A 38 -1.86 8.08 16.66
N VAL A 39 -1.94 7.38 15.52
CA VAL A 39 -0.86 6.53 15.00
C VAL A 39 0.38 7.37 14.68
N LEU A 40 0.20 8.51 14.00
CA LEU A 40 1.28 9.41 13.65
C LEU A 40 1.98 9.97 14.89
N SER A 41 1.21 10.42 15.88
CA SER A 41 1.76 10.92 17.16
C SER A 41 2.58 9.84 17.88
N ALA A 42 2.05 8.63 17.98
CA ALA A 42 2.74 7.50 18.61
C ALA A 42 4.02 7.09 17.84
N PHE A 43 3.94 7.06 16.51
CA PHE A 43 5.08 6.77 15.65
C PHE A 43 6.19 7.81 15.82
N LEU A 44 5.87 9.10 15.68
CA LEU A 44 6.83 10.18 15.81
C LEU A 44 7.46 10.19 17.21
N GLY A 45 6.64 9.96 18.23
CA GLY A 45 7.05 9.87 19.63
C GLY A 45 8.03 8.74 19.96
N SER A 46 8.05 7.67 19.17
CA SER A 46 8.94 6.51 19.33
C SER A 46 10.08 6.47 18.30
N SER A 47 10.04 7.36 17.31
CA SER A 47 11.05 7.49 16.27
C SER A 47 12.14 8.50 16.63
N ASN A 48 13.28 8.42 15.94
CA ASN A 48 14.32 9.46 15.98
C ASN A 48 14.08 10.57 14.93
N ALA A 49 12.89 10.61 14.32
CA ALA A 49 12.58 11.55 13.23
C ALA A 49 12.36 12.98 13.75
N VAL A 50 11.93 13.13 15.00
CA VAL A 50 11.68 14.43 15.62
C VAL A 50 12.79 14.75 16.63
N LYS A 51 13.34 15.95 16.53
CA LYS A 51 14.34 16.51 17.43
C LYS A 51 13.78 17.73 18.13
N LYS A 52 14.35 18.04 19.29
CA LYS A 52 13.92 19.17 20.10
C LYS A 52 13.98 20.48 19.30
N GLY A 53 12.91 21.25 19.32
CA GLY A 53 12.86 22.58 18.70
C GLY A 53 12.70 22.63 17.18
N MET A 54 12.46 21.50 16.50
CA MET A 54 12.20 21.50 15.06
C MET A 54 10.99 22.38 14.69
N HIS A 55 11.06 22.99 13.51
CA HIS A 55 9.95 23.73 12.90
C HIS A 55 9.12 22.78 12.03
N VAL A 56 7.84 22.62 12.38
CA VAL A 56 6.96 21.59 11.82
C VAL A 56 5.73 22.23 11.19
N MET A 57 5.35 21.78 10.00
CA MET A 57 4.09 22.15 9.36
C MET A 57 3.14 20.96 9.38
N GLU A 58 1.92 21.11 9.89
CA GLU A 58 0.87 20.09 9.85
C GLU A 58 -0.28 20.53 8.95
N PHE A 59 -0.60 19.69 7.96
CA PHE A 59 -1.69 19.87 7.01
C PHE A 59 -2.92 19.08 7.47
N GLY A 60 -4.06 19.76 7.62
CA GLY A 60 -5.31 19.13 8.04
C GLY A 60 -5.22 18.67 9.49
N SER A 61 -4.86 19.59 10.38
CA SER A 61 -4.60 19.29 11.80
C SER A 61 -5.83 18.77 12.55
N GLY A 62 -7.05 19.04 12.07
CA GLY A 62 -8.28 18.64 12.75
C GLY A 62 -8.32 19.16 14.19
N LEU A 63 -8.30 18.25 15.16
CA LEU A 63 -8.29 18.59 16.59
C LEU A 63 -6.94 19.15 17.08
N GLY A 64 -5.86 18.97 16.33
CA GLY A 64 -4.51 19.41 16.69
C GLY A 64 -3.73 18.44 17.57
N LEU A 65 -4.14 17.17 17.67
CA LEU A 65 -3.47 16.18 18.54
C LEU A 65 -1.97 16.05 18.24
N THR A 66 -1.58 15.87 16.97
CA THR A 66 -0.16 15.73 16.62
C THR A 66 0.61 17.01 16.92
N ALA A 67 0.06 18.17 16.59
CA ALA A 67 0.67 19.47 16.89
C ALA A 67 0.91 19.65 18.39
N LEU A 68 -0.11 19.41 19.23
CA LEU A 68 -0.02 19.46 20.69
C LEU A 68 1.04 18.49 21.20
N TYR A 69 1.03 17.24 20.73
CA TYR A 69 1.98 16.22 21.15
C TYR A 69 3.43 16.61 20.84
N LEU A 70 3.70 17.14 19.64
CA LEU A 70 5.06 17.53 19.26
C LEU A 70 5.54 18.79 19.98
N ALA A 71 4.65 19.77 20.16
CA ALA A 71 4.97 20.98 20.93
C ALA A 71 5.22 20.64 22.41
N GLU A 72 4.43 19.78 23.03
CA GLU A 72 4.63 19.36 24.41
C GLU A 72 5.91 18.51 24.56
N LYS A 73 5.99 17.40 23.84
CA LYS A 73 7.02 16.37 24.08
C LYS A 73 8.40 16.78 23.58
N PHE A 74 8.47 17.48 22.46
CA PHE A 74 9.73 17.83 21.79
C PHE A 74 10.00 19.32 21.78
N GLY A 75 9.13 20.16 22.36
CA GLY A 75 9.32 21.62 22.30
C GLY A 75 9.36 22.15 20.87
N CYS A 76 8.70 21.48 19.92
CA CYS A 76 8.66 21.88 18.53
C CYS A 76 7.91 23.21 18.35
N LYS A 77 8.26 23.94 17.29
CA LYS A 77 7.47 25.08 16.79
C LYS A 77 6.58 24.54 15.67
N VAL A 78 5.30 24.37 15.95
CA VAL A 78 4.36 23.76 15.00
C VAL A 78 3.46 24.82 14.40
N VAL A 79 3.30 24.80 13.09
CA VAL A 79 2.22 25.49 12.38
C VAL A 79 1.14 24.45 12.09
N ALA A 80 0.04 24.53 12.83
CA ALA A 80 -1.12 23.66 12.67
C ALA A 80 -2.14 24.34 11.75
N SER A 81 -2.58 23.64 10.71
CA SER A 81 -3.41 24.25 9.67
C SER A 81 -4.62 23.44 9.27
N ASP A 82 -5.71 24.14 9.00
CA ASP A 82 -6.98 23.56 8.54
C ASP A 82 -7.86 24.66 7.89
N LEU A 83 -9.10 24.31 7.51
CA LEU A 83 -10.09 25.27 7.03
C LEU A 83 -10.66 26.12 8.18
N PRO A 84 -11.19 27.34 7.91
CA PRO A 84 -11.68 28.26 8.95
C PRO A 84 -12.71 27.66 9.90
N TRP A 85 -13.60 26.82 9.37
CA TRP A 85 -14.61 26.13 10.15
C TRP A 85 -13.99 25.14 11.15
N VAL A 86 -13.06 24.30 10.72
CA VAL A 86 -12.36 23.35 11.61
C VAL A 86 -11.51 24.10 12.64
N ILE A 87 -10.87 25.18 12.20
CA ILE A 87 -10.06 26.05 13.08
C ILE A 87 -10.89 26.61 14.22
N SER A 88 -11.95 27.33 13.90
CA SER A 88 -12.79 27.99 14.89
C SER A 88 -13.52 26.98 15.77
N LYS A 89 -13.91 25.83 15.21
CA LYS A 89 -14.77 24.89 15.91
C LYS A 89 -14.03 23.94 16.85
N VAL A 90 -12.84 23.46 16.47
CA VAL A 90 -12.09 22.48 17.28
C VAL A 90 -10.62 22.83 17.45
N LEU A 91 -9.89 23.21 16.39
CA LEU A 91 -8.43 23.31 16.46
C LEU A 91 -7.97 24.42 17.42
N ALA A 92 -8.42 25.66 17.20
CA ALA A 92 -8.00 26.79 18.03
C ALA A 92 -8.45 26.63 19.50
N PRO A 93 -9.70 26.23 19.81
CA PRO A 93 -10.10 25.89 21.17
C PRO A 93 -9.21 24.82 21.82
N ASN A 94 -8.88 23.75 21.10
CA ASN A 94 -8.02 22.69 21.62
C ASN A 94 -6.60 23.16 21.87
N ILE A 95 -6.03 24.00 20.99
CA ILE A 95 -4.72 24.60 21.25
C ILE A 95 -4.76 25.50 22.48
N SER A 96 -5.76 26.39 22.58
CA SER A 96 -5.91 27.31 23.71
C SER A 96 -6.08 26.59 25.04
N ASN A 97 -6.91 25.54 25.09
CA ASN A 97 -7.15 24.75 26.30
C ASN A 97 -5.92 24.00 26.81
N ASN A 98 -4.93 23.76 25.94
CA ASN A 98 -3.75 22.97 26.26
C ASN A 98 -2.46 23.81 26.17
N ILE A 99 -2.54 25.14 26.08
CA ILE A 99 -1.36 25.98 25.79
C ILE A 99 -0.37 26.02 26.97
N GLU A 100 -0.86 26.02 28.22
CA GLU A 100 -0.03 26.20 29.42
C GLU A 100 0.95 25.05 29.68
N ARG A 101 0.67 23.88 29.12
CA ARG A 101 1.51 22.68 29.27
C ARG A 101 2.55 22.51 28.15
N LEU A 102 2.52 23.33 27.11
CA LEU A 102 3.41 23.15 25.96
C LEU A 102 4.81 23.67 26.29
N SER A 103 5.82 22.85 25.99
CA SER A 103 7.22 23.28 26.06
C SER A 103 7.70 23.96 24.76
N GLY A 104 6.91 23.86 23.71
CA GLY A 104 7.09 24.49 22.40
C GLY A 104 5.94 25.44 22.06
N THR A 105 5.69 25.69 20.78
CA THR A 105 4.63 26.59 20.33
C THR A 105 3.77 25.94 19.25
N VAL A 106 2.47 26.23 19.26
CA VAL A 106 1.56 25.88 18.16
C VAL A 106 0.93 27.16 17.63
N LEU A 107 1.21 27.48 16.38
CA LEU A 107 0.58 28.58 15.65
C LEU A 107 -0.53 28.00 14.77
N VAL A 108 -1.76 28.46 14.95
CA VAL A 108 -2.91 28.02 14.15
C VAL A 108 -3.11 28.95 12.96
N ARG A 109 -3.12 28.40 11.74
CA ARG A 109 -3.33 29.20 10.52
C ARG A 109 -4.26 28.51 9.52
N GLU A 110 -5.10 29.31 8.86
CA GLU A 110 -5.92 28.84 7.74
C GLU A 110 -5.05 28.39 6.57
N LEU A 111 -5.33 27.21 6.03
CA LEU A 111 -4.72 26.73 4.79
C LEU A 111 -5.74 25.97 3.95
N ASP A 112 -6.36 26.67 3.01
CA ASP A 112 -7.14 26.05 1.94
C ASP A 112 -6.21 25.59 0.81
N TRP A 113 -6.06 24.27 0.66
CA TRP A 113 -5.18 23.66 -0.34
C TRP A 113 -5.55 24.01 -1.77
N THR A 114 -6.81 24.37 -2.03
CA THR A 114 -7.29 24.72 -3.38
C THR A 114 -6.66 26.02 -3.89
N ILE A 115 -6.16 26.86 -2.98
CA ILE A 115 -5.50 28.12 -3.28
C ILE A 115 -4.05 27.89 -3.74
N PRO A 116 -3.66 28.38 -4.93
CA PRO A 116 -2.30 28.21 -5.45
C PRO A 116 -1.22 28.87 -4.56
N PRO A 117 0.00 28.32 -4.49
CA PRO A 117 1.10 28.88 -3.68
C PRO A 117 1.47 30.33 -3.95
N GLY A 118 1.25 30.83 -5.18
CA GLY A 118 1.48 32.24 -5.51
C GLY A 118 0.55 33.22 -4.80
N CYS A 119 -0.55 32.72 -4.23
CA CYS A 119 -1.53 33.50 -3.47
C CYS A 119 -1.36 33.33 -1.94
N TRP A 120 -0.28 32.70 -1.48
CA TRP A 120 -0.09 32.47 -0.04
C TRP A 120 0.42 33.71 0.69
N LEU A 121 -0.02 33.86 1.94
CA LEU A 121 0.21 34.99 2.83
C LEU A 121 1.11 34.56 3.99
N TRP A 122 2.40 34.30 3.76
CA TRP A 122 3.32 33.85 4.80
C TRP A 122 3.45 34.78 6.00
N ASP A 123 3.36 36.09 5.81
CA ASP A 123 3.49 37.09 6.88
C ASP A 123 2.19 37.30 7.68
N HIS A 124 1.06 36.75 7.24
CA HIS A 124 -0.21 36.91 7.94
C HIS A 124 -0.27 36.01 9.19
N PRO A 125 -0.67 36.52 10.37
CA PRO A 125 -0.54 35.78 11.64
C PRO A 125 -1.41 34.52 11.71
N THR A 126 -2.56 34.51 11.03
CA THR A 126 -3.58 33.45 11.16
C THR A 126 -4.01 32.82 9.83
N ILE A 127 -3.41 33.21 8.71
CA ILE A 127 -3.82 32.74 7.36
C ILE A 127 -2.57 32.45 6.56
N ILE A 128 -2.49 31.29 5.93
CA ILE A 128 -1.51 30.97 4.89
C ILE A 128 -2.18 31.08 3.53
N ALA A 129 -3.37 30.48 3.36
CA ALA A 129 -4.11 30.57 2.11
C ALA A 129 -5.61 30.55 2.38
N SER A 130 -6.33 31.51 1.78
CA SER A 130 -7.77 31.69 1.93
C SER A 130 -8.37 32.14 0.60
N PRO A 131 -9.58 31.68 0.20
CA PRO A 131 -10.24 32.18 -1.00
C PRO A 131 -10.57 33.68 -0.94
N ASN A 132 -10.65 34.24 0.27
CA ASN A 132 -11.04 35.63 0.49
C ASN A 132 -9.84 36.59 0.63
N HIS A 133 -8.61 36.07 0.65
CA HIS A 133 -7.41 36.87 0.89
C HIS A 133 -6.30 36.50 -0.08
N THR A 134 -5.86 37.48 -0.87
CA THR A 134 -4.76 37.33 -1.81
C THR A 134 -3.73 38.43 -1.54
N PRO A 135 -2.43 38.11 -1.47
CA PRO A 135 -1.43 39.13 -1.26
C PRO A 135 -1.29 40.02 -2.51
N PRO A 136 -0.98 41.32 -2.33
CA PRO A 136 -0.71 42.21 -3.47
C PRO A 136 0.56 41.81 -4.25
N ILE A 137 1.50 41.13 -3.59
CA ILE A 137 2.75 40.61 -4.15
C ILE A 137 2.97 39.20 -3.60
N ALA A 138 3.42 38.26 -4.44
CA ALA A 138 3.72 36.90 -4.01
C ALA A 138 4.69 36.89 -2.82
N GLN A 139 4.31 36.23 -1.74
CA GLN A 139 5.14 36.08 -0.55
C GLN A 139 5.90 34.77 -0.60
N HIS A 140 7.06 34.75 0.06
CA HIS A 140 7.90 33.57 0.18
C HIS A 140 8.08 33.20 1.64
N LEU A 141 8.20 31.90 1.90
CA LEU A 141 8.54 31.40 3.22
C LEU A 141 9.86 32.05 3.66
N THR A 142 9.92 32.49 4.92
CA THR A 142 11.12 33.13 5.49
C THR A 142 11.88 32.19 6.42
N THR A 143 11.19 31.21 7.00
CA THR A 143 11.77 30.20 7.89
C THR A 143 11.47 28.80 7.35
N PRO A 144 12.47 27.98 7.03
CA PRO A 144 12.24 26.65 6.49
C PRO A 144 11.54 25.76 7.52
N PHE A 145 10.78 24.79 7.04
CA PHE A 145 10.31 23.69 7.88
C PHE A 145 11.33 22.56 7.86
N ASP A 146 11.51 21.90 9.00
CA ASP A 146 12.32 20.69 9.12
C ASP A 146 11.49 19.43 8.86
N LEU A 147 10.18 19.51 9.08
CA LEU A 147 9.23 18.40 9.02
C LEU A 147 7.87 18.87 8.50
N VAL A 148 7.25 18.08 7.63
CA VAL A 148 5.88 18.30 7.16
C VAL A 148 5.04 17.05 7.47
N LEU A 149 3.85 17.26 8.00
CA LEU A 149 2.97 16.20 8.51
C LEU A 149 1.57 16.31 7.91
N SER A 150 0.92 15.16 7.75
CA SER A 150 -0.51 15.10 7.48
C SER A 150 -1.09 13.77 7.94
N ALA A 151 -2.34 13.76 8.41
CA ALA A 151 -3.01 12.58 8.91
C ALA A 151 -4.45 12.48 8.39
N ASP A 152 -4.81 11.36 7.77
CA ASP A 152 -6.16 11.04 7.24
C ASP A 152 -6.76 12.11 6.31
N THR A 153 -5.89 12.81 5.55
CA THR A 153 -6.28 13.90 4.63
C THR A 153 -6.57 13.45 3.20
N ILE A 154 -6.31 12.18 2.87
CA ILE A 154 -6.60 11.58 1.56
C ILE A 154 -7.94 10.84 1.63
N TYR A 155 -9.04 11.58 1.44
CA TYR A 155 -10.40 11.03 1.49
C TYR A 155 -11.32 11.54 0.36
N ARG A 156 -10.87 12.50 -0.46
CA ARG A 156 -11.59 13.03 -1.62
C ARG A 156 -10.68 13.22 -2.83
N ALA A 157 -11.14 12.79 -4.01
CA ALA A 157 -10.35 12.78 -5.24
C ALA A 157 -9.97 14.17 -5.74
N ASP A 158 -10.85 15.15 -5.55
CA ASP A 158 -10.66 16.54 -5.95
C ASP A 158 -9.65 17.29 -5.06
N LEU A 159 -9.33 16.77 -3.87
CA LEU A 159 -8.37 17.36 -2.94
C LEU A 159 -6.94 16.81 -3.09
N ILE A 160 -6.73 15.73 -3.86
CA ILE A 160 -5.41 15.12 -4.06
C ILE A 160 -4.41 16.12 -4.66
N THR A 161 -4.72 16.65 -5.84
CA THR A 161 -3.81 17.57 -6.53
C THR A 161 -3.57 18.86 -5.74
N PRO A 162 -4.60 19.50 -5.15
CA PRO A 162 -4.41 20.62 -4.22
C PRO A 162 -3.48 20.31 -3.04
N LEU A 163 -3.66 19.17 -2.37
CA LEU A 163 -2.83 18.76 -1.23
C LEU A 163 -1.37 18.54 -1.66
N LEU A 164 -1.13 17.75 -2.72
CA LEU A 164 0.21 17.44 -3.20
C LEU A 164 0.96 18.68 -3.71
N ARG A 165 0.26 19.56 -4.43
CA ARG A 165 0.81 20.88 -4.82
C ARG A 165 1.28 21.68 -3.62
N SER A 166 0.48 21.68 -2.56
CA SER A 166 0.77 22.46 -1.36
C SER A 166 1.94 21.86 -0.57
N LEU A 167 1.99 20.53 -0.42
CA LEU A 167 3.14 19.83 0.15
C LEU A 167 4.40 20.13 -0.65
N HIS A 168 4.35 20.01 -1.98
CA HIS A 168 5.48 20.29 -2.86
C HIS A 168 5.96 21.73 -2.68
N ALA A 169 5.05 22.72 -2.69
CA ALA A 169 5.41 24.12 -2.52
C ALA A 169 6.11 24.41 -1.18
N VAL A 170 5.64 23.81 -0.08
CA VAL A 170 6.30 23.95 1.23
C VAL A 170 7.69 23.32 1.22
N CYS A 171 7.83 22.12 0.65
CA CYS A 171 9.12 21.44 0.52
C CYS A 171 10.10 22.24 -0.33
N THR A 172 9.69 22.73 -1.51
CA THR A 172 10.54 23.50 -2.42
C THR A 172 10.97 24.83 -1.80
N GLN A 173 10.05 25.55 -1.14
CA GLN A 173 10.41 26.81 -0.48
C GLN A 173 11.34 26.57 0.73
N SER A 174 11.12 25.52 1.52
CA SER A 174 12.02 25.17 2.62
C SER A 174 13.41 24.73 2.13
N LEU A 175 13.46 23.96 1.03
CA LEU A 175 14.71 23.57 0.36
C LEU A 175 15.49 24.79 -0.13
N ALA A 176 14.82 25.77 -0.74
CA ALA A 176 15.45 26.98 -1.23
C ALA A 176 16.10 27.82 -0.12
N LEU A 177 15.55 27.79 1.10
CA LEU A 177 16.08 28.53 2.26
C LEU A 177 17.21 27.81 2.99
N SER A 178 17.16 26.48 3.06
CA SER A 178 18.02 25.69 3.97
C SER A 178 18.97 24.74 3.26
N ASN A 179 18.87 24.60 1.93
CA ASN A 179 19.49 23.54 1.13
C ASN A 179 19.16 22.12 1.63
N ARG A 180 18.07 21.97 2.40
CA ARG A 180 17.55 20.68 2.87
C ARG A 180 16.05 20.65 2.66
N SER A 181 15.56 19.60 2.01
CA SER A 181 14.13 19.38 1.90
C SER A 181 13.62 18.77 3.21
N PRO A 182 12.49 19.25 3.77
CA PRO A 182 11.87 18.61 4.92
C PRO A 182 11.43 17.19 4.57
N ILE A 183 11.44 16.31 5.58
CA ILE A 183 10.81 15.00 5.47
C ILE A 183 9.30 15.19 5.57
N VAL A 184 8.55 14.51 4.70
CA VAL A 184 7.08 14.50 4.74
C VAL A 184 6.60 13.17 5.32
N PHE A 185 5.82 13.20 6.40
CA PHE A 185 5.10 12.02 6.88
C PHE A 185 3.60 12.20 6.63
N VAL A 186 3.04 11.30 5.83
CA VAL A 186 1.60 11.18 5.62
C VAL A 186 1.12 9.90 6.28
N CYS A 187 0.32 10.02 7.32
CA CYS A 187 -0.38 8.89 7.93
C CYS A 187 -1.78 8.82 7.34
N LEU A 188 -2.20 7.65 6.87
CA LEU A 188 -3.54 7.48 6.34
C LEU A 188 -4.05 6.08 6.65
N GLU A 189 -5.32 5.99 6.98
CA GLU A 189 -6.08 4.76 6.91
C GLU A 189 -6.52 4.51 5.46
N ARG A 190 -6.20 3.33 4.91
CA ARG A 190 -6.55 2.96 3.53
C ARG A 190 -8.04 2.58 3.39
N ARG A 191 -8.92 3.56 3.62
CA ARG A 191 -10.39 3.42 3.51
C ARG A 191 -10.84 3.29 2.07
N ASP A 192 -10.23 4.08 1.18
CA ASP A 192 -10.36 3.96 -0.27
C ASP A 192 -8.97 3.67 -0.86
N PRO A 193 -8.67 2.38 -1.16
CA PRO A 193 -7.42 1.99 -1.77
C PRO A 193 -7.16 2.66 -3.13
N LEU A 194 -8.19 2.87 -3.96
CA LEU A 194 -8.04 3.47 -5.29
C LEU A 194 -7.64 4.93 -5.20
N LEU A 195 -8.32 5.68 -4.34
CA LEU A 195 -8.02 7.07 -4.06
C LEU A 195 -6.61 7.22 -3.48
N THR A 196 -6.27 6.37 -2.50
CA THR A 196 -4.93 6.38 -1.89
C THR A 196 -3.86 6.10 -2.93
N ASP A 197 -4.02 5.05 -3.74
CA ASP A 197 -3.03 4.68 -4.76
C ASP A 197 -2.91 5.75 -5.84
N LYS A 198 -4.01 6.41 -6.21
CA LYS A 198 -3.98 7.58 -7.10
C LYS A 198 -3.16 8.70 -6.49
N ALA A 199 -3.38 9.04 -5.22
CA ALA A 199 -2.65 10.10 -4.54
C ALA A 199 -1.15 9.81 -4.44
N LEU A 200 -0.78 8.59 -4.05
CA LEU A 200 0.63 8.18 -3.96
C LEU A 200 1.31 8.18 -5.34
N LYS A 201 0.62 7.69 -6.37
CA LYS A 201 1.13 7.70 -7.74
C LYS A 201 1.29 9.11 -8.28
N GLU A 202 0.31 9.99 -8.04
CA GLU A 202 0.39 11.39 -8.45
C GLU A 202 1.55 12.11 -7.73
N ALA A 203 1.79 11.79 -6.45
CA ALA A 203 2.92 12.33 -5.70
C ALA A 203 4.26 11.99 -6.36
N GLU A 204 4.43 10.75 -6.83
CA GLU A 204 5.64 10.29 -7.53
C GLU A 204 5.73 10.88 -8.95
N ASP A 205 4.71 10.63 -9.78
CA ASP A 205 4.75 10.89 -11.22
C ASP A 205 4.67 12.39 -11.56
N VAL A 206 3.89 13.17 -10.81
CA VAL A 206 3.60 14.58 -11.13
C VAL A 206 4.42 15.52 -10.26
N TRP A 207 4.55 15.19 -8.98
CA TRP A 207 5.17 16.09 -7.99
C TRP A 207 6.58 15.67 -7.58
N GLY A 208 7.10 14.56 -8.11
CA GLY A 208 8.50 14.15 -7.92
C GLY A 208 8.86 13.71 -6.51
N PHE A 209 7.88 13.35 -5.67
CA PHE A 209 8.15 12.79 -4.35
C PHE A 209 8.70 11.36 -4.46
N SER A 210 9.65 11.00 -3.59
CA SER A 210 10.01 9.61 -3.35
C SER A 210 9.14 9.06 -2.23
N VAL A 211 8.18 8.19 -2.55
CA VAL A 211 7.20 7.70 -1.58
C VAL A 211 7.68 6.37 -0.98
N HIS A 212 7.81 6.33 0.34
CA HIS A 212 8.18 5.12 1.06
C HIS A 212 7.16 4.79 2.13
N ARG A 213 6.58 3.59 2.06
CA ARG A 213 5.75 3.08 3.15
C ARG A 213 6.64 2.72 4.33
N LEU A 214 6.43 3.43 5.44
CA LEU A 214 7.10 3.12 6.70
C LEU A 214 6.39 1.95 7.37
N ILE A 215 7.17 0.95 7.74
CA ILE A 215 6.70 -0.20 8.50
C ILE A 215 7.41 -0.12 9.84
N SER A 216 6.73 0.44 10.85
CA SER A 216 7.24 0.40 12.21
C SER A 216 7.09 -1.02 12.75
N LYS A 217 8.18 -1.56 13.30
CA LYS A 217 8.09 -2.72 14.19
C LYS A 217 7.31 -2.27 15.43
N GLY A 218 6.13 -2.84 15.65
CA GLY A 218 5.46 -2.78 16.96
C GLY A 218 4.61 -1.52 17.23
N LEU A 219 3.34 -1.58 16.83
CA LEU A 219 2.24 -1.08 17.69
C LEU A 219 1.71 -2.25 18.53
N ARG A 220 2.61 -2.91 19.27
CA ARG A 220 2.26 -3.81 20.38
C ARG A 220 3.11 -3.39 21.58
N TYR A 221 2.38 -3.01 22.62
CA TYR A 221 2.71 -2.85 24.03
C TYR A 221 4.09 -3.38 24.49
N THR A 222 4.85 -2.48 25.14
CA THR A 222 5.86 -2.70 26.20
C THR A 222 6.74 -3.96 26.14
N SER A 223 8.03 -3.79 25.82
CA SER A 223 9.13 -3.89 26.82
C SER A 223 10.49 -3.52 26.19
N LEU A 224 11.33 -2.88 27.03
CA LEU A 224 12.74 -2.50 26.86
C LEU A 224 13.60 -3.68 26.32
N SER A 225 14.70 -3.49 25.58
CA SER A 225 15.93 -2.84 26.05
C SER A 225 16.91 -2.41 24.95
N TYR A 226 17.69 -1.39 25.34
CA TYR A 226 18.86 -0.77 24.73
C TYR A 226 20.04 -1.72 24.44
N THR A 227 20.72 -1.55 23.29
CA THR A 227 22.19 -1.37 23.25
C THR A 227 22.66 -0.82 21.91
N GLN A 228 23.38 0.29 21.98
CA GLN A 228 24.19 0.88 20.90
C GLN A 228 25.24 -0.09 20.38
N ARG A 229 25.46 -0.08 19.06
CA ARG A 229 26.80 0.20 18.52
C ARG A 229 26.72 0.69 17.07
N LYS A 230 27.39 1.83 16.85
CA LYS A 230 27.75 2.41 15.54
C LYS A 230 28.53 1.38 14.72
N THR A 231 28.27 1.31 13.42
CA THR A 231 29.32 1.48 12.41
C THR A 231 28.70 2.04 11.14
N GLN A 232 29.32 3.12 10.69
CA GLN A 232 29.16 3.81 9.43
C GLN A 232 29.78 2.94 8.33
N SER A 233 28.99 2.60 7.31
CA SER A 233 29.51 2.19 6.00
C SER A 233 28.38 2.22 4.96
N ASP A 234 28.53 3.17 4.04
CA ASP A 234 28.12 3.17 2.64
C ASP A 234 27.00 2.20 2.24
N VAL A 235 25.77 2.73 2.16
CA VAL A 235 24.73 2.10 1.35
C VAL A 235 24.83 2.69 -0.05
N THR A 236 25.52 1.97 -0.93
CA THR A 236 25.44 2.12 -2.37
C THR A 236 23.98 1.98 -2.79
N LEU A 237 23.40 3.07 -3.29
CA LEU A 237 22.05 3.09 -3.86
C LEU A 237 22.08 2.34 -5.20
N ILE A 238 21.76 1.05 -5.20
CA ILE A 238 21.56 0.30 -6.45
C ILE A 238 20.13 0.59 -6.94
N CYS A 239 20.02 1.46 -7.92
CA CYS A 239 18.79 1.65 -8.71
C CYS A 239 18.48 0.33 -9.44
N MET A 240 17.46 -0.41 -9.00
CA MET A 240 16.97 -1.60 -9.70
C MET A 240 15.78 -1.22 -10.58
N SER A 241 15.86 -1.56 -11.86
CA SER A 241 14.77 -1.47 -12.83
C SER A 241 13.48 -2.09 -12.28
N ALA A 242 12.31 -1.49 -12.59
CA ALA A 242 11.00 -2.03 -12.24
C ALA A 242 10.80 -3.49 -12.70
N LEU A 243 11.50 -3.92 -13.75
CA LEU A 243 11.48 -5.30 -14.24
C LEU A 243 12.16 -6.29 -13.28
N THR A 244 13.15 -5.87 -12.48
CA THR A 244 14.00 -6.77 -11.68
C THR A 244 13.71 -6.72 -10.18
N VAL A 245 12.61 -6.10 -9.75
CA VAL A 245 12.23 -5.99 -8.32
C VAL A 245 12.13 -7.37 -7.66
N LEU A 246 11.53 -8.35 -8.34
CA LEU A 246 11.44 -9.73 -7.82
C LEU A 246 12.81 -10.38 -7.61
N ARG A 247 13.76 -10.11 -8.52
CA ARG A 247 15.16 -10.55 -8.38
C ARG A 247 15.79 -9.93 -7.14
N GLY A 248 15.52 -8.66 -6.87
CA GLY A 248 15.96 -7.97 -5.65
C GLY A 248 15.48 -8.68 -4.39
N PHE A 249 14.21 -9.08 -4.35
CA PHE A 249 13.66 -9.86 -3.23
C PHE A 249 14.35 -11.23 -3.11
N ALA A 250 14.53 -11.95 -4.21
CA ALA A 250 15.15 -13.27 -4.22
C ALA A 250 16.64 -13.28 -3.82
N LEU A 251 17.36 -12.18 -4.05
CA LEU A 251 18.76 -11.97 -3.63
C LEU A 251 18.89 -11.50 -2.18
N SER A 252 17.87 -10.83 -1.65
CA SER A 252 17.90 -10.27 -0.32
C SER A 252 17.77 -11.34 0.78
N ASN A 253 18.06 -10.95 2.03
CA ASN A 253 17.70 -11.75 3.19
C ASN A 253 16.18 -11.60 3.44
N PRO A 254 15.36 -12.66 3.30
CA PRO A 254 13.91 -12.56 3.47
C PRO A 254 13.49 -12.08 4.85
N ALA A 255 14.27 -12.37 5.90
CA ALA A 255 13.99 -11.90 7.25
C ALA A 255 14.14 -10.37 7.41
N LYS A 256 14.80 -9.71 6.45
CA LYS A 256 14.92 -8.25 6.36
C LYS A 256 13.88 -7.63 5.43
N LEU A 257 13.18 -8.44 4.63
CA LEU A 257 12.10 -7.95 3.78
C LEU A 257 10.87 -7.61 4.64
N PRO A 258 10.07 -6.63 4.21
CA PRO A 258 8.79 -6.33 4.83
C PRO A 258 7.88 -7.56 4.99
N ALA A 259 7.28 -7.75 6.16
CA ALA A 259 6.24 -8.77 6.37
C ALA A 259 4.98 -8.53 5.50
N SER A 260 4.78 -7.30 5.00
CA SER A 260 3.72 -7.00 4.02
C SER A 260 4.05 -7.47 2.60
N VAL A 261 5.31 -7.82 2.34
CA VAL A 261 5.76 -8.39 1.07
C VAL A 261 5.87 -9.90 1.23
N VAL A 262 6.48 -10.38 2.30
CA VAL A 262 6.76 -11.81 2.50
C VAL A 262 5.64 -12.49 3.27
N PHE A 263 5.07 -13.53 2.68
CA PHE A 263 4.15 -14.44 3.35
C PHE A 263 4.91 -15.53 4.11
N SER A 264 5.83 -16.21 3.44
CA SER A 264 6.69 -17.25 4.02
C SER A 264 7.98 -17.40 3.21
N PHE A 265 9.01 -18.01 3.80
CA PHE A 265 10.25 -18.30 3.09
C PHE A 265 10.99 -19.47 3.73
N ASN A 266 11.84 -20.11 2.94
CA ASN A 266 12.80 -21.10 3.40
C ASN A 266 14.17 -20.87 2.70
N GLN A 267 15.06 -21.86 2.73
CA GLN A 267 16.36 -21.74 2.07
C GLN A 267 16.25 -21.67 0.53
N GLN A 268 15.25 -22.33 -0.06
CA GLN A 268 15.10 -22.49 -1.50
C GLN A 268 14.09 -21.52 -2.12
N THR A 269 13.05 -21.13 -1.40
CA THR A 269 11.96 -20.30 -1.94
C THR A 269 11.56 -19.14 -1.05
N LEU A 270 10.86 -18.20 -1.67
CA LEU A 270 10.28 -17.01 -1.06
C LEU A 270 8.86 -16.83 -1.60
N SER A 271 7.86 -16.95 -0.73
CA SER A 271 6.45 -16.70 -1.05
C SER A 271 6.10 -15.27 -0.67
N ILE A 272 5.59 -14.50 -1.62
CA ILE A 272 5.26 -13.09 -1.45
C ILE A 272 3.80 -12.79 -1.84
N PHE A 273 3.25 -11.72 -1.26
CA PHE A 273 2.00 -11.12 -1.73
C PHE A 273 2.27 -10.40 -3.06
N ASP A 274 1.42 -10.62 -4.07
CA ASP A 274 1.49 -9.82 -5.30
C ASP A 274 1.04 -8.38 -4.99
N ALA A 275 1.86 -7.38 -5.33
CA ALA A 275 1.56 -5.97 -5.06
C ALA A 275 0.41 -5.40 -5.94
N TYR A 276 0.07 -6.13 -7.00
CA TYR A 276 -0.98 -5.82 -7.97
C TYR A 276 -1.89 -7.05 -8.18
N PRO A 277 -2.56 -7.55 -7.12
CA PRO A 277 -3.26 -8.84 -7.16
C PRO A 277 -4.33 -8.87 -8.25
N LYS A 278 -4.48 -9.95 -9.03
CA LYS A 278 -5.47 -10.02 -10.13
C LYS A 278 -6.76 -10.74 -9.75
N ALA A 279 -6.82 -11.26 -8.52
CA ALA A 279 -7.98 -11.87 -7.88
C ALA A 279 -7.95 -11.56 -6.38
N THR A 280 -8.95 -12.05 -5.63
CA THR A 280 -9.05 -11.88 -4.18
C THR A 280 -7.79 -12.35 -3.45
N PHE A 281 -7.25 -13.51 -3.81
CA PHE A 281 -5.98 -14.02 -3.33
C PHE A 281 -5.00 -14.12 -4.50
N HIS A 282 -3.86 -13.44 -4.41
CA HIS A 282 -2.81 -13.54 -5.43
C HIS A 282 -1.43 -13.41 -4.80
N PHE A 283 -0.64 -14.47 -4.97
CA PHE A 283 0.69 -14.62 -4.42
C PHE A 283 1.66 -15.09 -5.49
N LEU A 284 2.95 -14.87 -5.22
CA LEU A 284 4.05 -15.35 -6.06
C LEU A 284 5.00 -16.20 -5.22
N VAL A 285 5.37 -17.38 -5.71
CA VAL A 285 6.44 -18.20 -5.15
C VAL A 285 7.68 -18.03 -6.02
N LEU A 286 8.76 -17.50 -5.43
CA LEU A 286 10.02 -17.20 -6.10
C LEU A 286 11.09 -18.20 -5.68
N PRO A 287 11.94 -18.72 -6.59
CA PRO A 287 13.15 -19.40 -6.19
C PRO A 287 14.15 -18.36 -5.66
N ARG A 288 14.87 -18.70 -4.60
CA ARG A 288 15.93 -17.82 -4.05
C ARG A 288 17.22 -18.02 -4.82
N VAL A 289 18.02 -16.96 -4.92
CA VAL A 289 19.35 -17.02 -5.54
C VAL A 289 20.35 -17.41 -4.45
N GLN A 290 20.40 -18.69 -4.10
CA GLN A 290 21.35 -19.25 -3.13
C GLN A 290 22.02 -20.51 -3.71
N GLY A 291 23.30 -20.74 -3.38
CA GLY A 291 24.04 -21.93 -3.79
C GLY A 291 24.42 -21.95 -5.28
N SER A 292 24.01 -23.00 -6.00
CA SER A 292 24.45 -23.30 -7.38
C SER A 292 23.67 -22.58 -8.48
N TYR A 293 22.56 -21.90 -8.16
CA TYR A 293 21.73 -21.20 -9.15
C TYR A 293 22.10 -19.73 -9.27
N SER A 294 22.25 -19.24 -10.51
CA SER A 294 22.51 -17.83 -10.79
C SER A 294 21.22 -17.04 -11.03
N ALA A 295 21.27 -15.72 -10.83
CA ALA A 295 20.13 -14.85 -11.10
C ALA A 295 19.74 -14.76 -12.59
N SER A 296 20.66 -15.10 -13.49
CA SER A 296 20.39 -15.23 -14.92
C SER A 296 19.69 -16.54 -15.24
N GLU A 297 20.11 -17.66 -14.64
CA GLU A 297 19.45 -18.97 -14.80
C GLU A 297 17.99 -18.93 -14.31
N LEU A 298 17.72 -18.15 -13.25
CA LEU A 298 16.39 -17.96 -12.69
C LEU A 298 15.66 -16.73 -13.24
N SER A 299 16.01 -16.23 -14.44
CA SER A 299 15.37 -15.01 -14.98
C SER A 299 13.89 -15.20 -15.29
N ASP A 300 13.50 -16.37 -15.79
CA ASP A 300 12.16 -16.71 -16.25
C ASP A 300 12.09 -18.22 -16.55
N LEU A 301 10.88 -18.72 -16.84
CA LEU A 301 10.66 -20.15 -17.06
C LEU A 301 11.39 -20.64 -18.33
N ARG A 302 11.41 -19.83 -19.40
CA ARG A 302 12.07 -20.19 -20.66
C ARG A 302 13.56 -20.39 -20.48
N THR A 303 14.24 -19.44 -19.83
CA THR A 303 15.67 -19.53 -19.53
C THR A 303 15.99 -20.74 -18.67
N LEU A 304 15.17 -21.00 -17.64
CA LEU A 304 15.34 -22.18 -16.78
C LEU A 304 15.20 -23.48 -17.59
N LEU A 305 14.14 -23.63 -18.38
CA LEU A 305 13.85 -24.83 -19.17
C LEU A 305 14.87 -25.07 -20.31
N SER A 306 15.46 -23.99 -20.83
CA SER A 306 16.52 -24.07 -21.85
C SER A 306 17.87 -24.51 -21.27
N GLY A 307 18.01 -24.50 -19.94
CA GLY A 307 19.21 -24.93 -19.23
C GLY A 307 19.27 -26.44 -19.01
N ASN A 308 19.79 -26.84 -17.85
CA ASN A 308 19.88 -28.25 -17.48
C ASN A 308 18.49 -28.78 -17.08
N LYS A 309 17.96 -29.77 -17.82
CA LYS A 309 16.63 -30.36 -17.61
C LYS A 309 16.39 -30.86 -16.17
N GLN A 310 17.38 -31.51 -15.57
CA GLN A 310 17.25 -32.07 -14.22
C GLN A 310 17.16 -30.94 -13.17
N ARG A 311 18.03 -29.93 -13.28
CA ARG A 311 18.01 -28.75 -12.40
C ARG A 311 16.71 -27.94 -12.55
N ALA A 312 16.22 -27.78 -13.78
CA ALA A 312 14.94 -27.14 -14.04
C ALA A 312 13.78 -27.90 -13.37
N LYS A 313 13.78 -29.24 -13.46
CA LYS A 313 12.78 -30.10 -12.78
C LYS A 313 12.81 -29.88 -11.27
N GLU A 314 14.00 -29.84 -10.66
CA GLU A 314 14.18 -29.61 -9.22
C GLU A 314 13.63 -28.26 -8.77
N VAL A 315 13.89 -27.19 -9.52
CA VAL A 315 13.39 -25.85 -9.21
C VAL A 315 11.85 -25.83 -9.30
N VAL A 316 11.27 -26.31 -10.41
CA VAL A 316 9.80 -26.31 -10.59
C VAL A 316 9.11 -27.17 -9.52
N THR A 317 9.65 -28.35 -9.23
CA THR A 317 9.12 -29.24 -8.16
C THR A 317 9.18 -28.57 -6.79
N THR A 318 10.23 -27.81 -6.52
CA THR A 318 10.40 -27.09 -5.25
C THR A 318 9.42 -25.93 -5.13
N LEU A 319 9.21 -25.17 -6.20
CA LEU A 319 8.19 -24.12 -6.24
C LEU A 319 6.79 -24.68 -6.02
N GLU A 320 6.47 -25.82 -6.65
CA GLU A 320 5.17 -26.45 -6.51
C GLU A 320 4.91 -26.99 -5.09
N ARG A 321 5.93 -27.57 -4.45
CA ARG A 321 5.84 -28.02 -3.05
C ARG A 321 5.45 -26.87 -2.11
N ASP A 322 6.11 -25.73 -2.25
CA ASP A 322 5.84 -24.56 -1.40
C ASP A 322 4.53 -23.86 -1.79
N ALA A 323 4.15 -23.90 -3.08
CA ALA A 323 2.84 -23.46 -3.52
C ALA A 323 1.70 -24.31 -2.93
N ALA A 324 1.88 -25.63 -2.78
CA ALA A 324 0.90 -26.51 -2.14
C ALA A 324 0.64 -26.15 -0.67
N VAL A 325 1.70 -25.82 0.08
CA VAL A 325 1.60 -25.32 1.45
C VAL A 325 0.85 -23.98 1.47
N LEU A 326 1.19 -23.08 0.55
CA LEU A 326 0.53 -21.79 0.42
C LEU A 326 -0.96 -21.92 0.06
N ARG A 327 -1.35 -22.84 -0.83
CA ARG A 327 -2.75 -23.13 -1.16
C ARG A 327 -3.56 -23.53 0.07
N THR A 328 -3.01 -24.41 0.90
CA THR A 328 -3.66 -24.84 2.16
C THR A 328 -3.89 -23.66 3.11
N ALA A 329 -2.92 -22.74 3.19
CA ALA A 329 -3.06 -21.53 4.00
C ALA A 329 -4.11 -20.56 3.44
N ILE A 330 -4.16 -20.40 2.10
CA ILE A 330 -5.18 -19.59 1.43
C ILE A 330 -6.57 -20.17 1.67
N GLU A 331 -6.74 -21.48 1.51
CA GLU A 331 -8.03 -22.17 1.77
C GLU A 331 -8.49 -21.98 3.22
N SER A 332 -7.57 -22.02 4.18
CA SER A 332 -7.87 -21.74 5.59
C SER A 332 -8.38 -20.30 5.79
N GLU A 333 -7.77 -19.33 5.10
CA GLU A 333 -8.22 -17.93 5.14
C GLU A 333 -9.55 -17.73 4.38
N MET A 334 -9.79 -18.46 3.28
CA MET A 334 -11.07 -18.48 2.57
C MET A 334 -12.21 -18.97 3.48
N ILE A 335 -12.01 -20.09 4.19
CA ILE A 335 -12.97 -20.59 5.17
C ILE A 335 -13.23 -19.55 6.26
N LYS A 336 -12.17 -18.94 6.80
CA LYS A 336 -12.29 -17.95 7.87
C LYS A 336 -13.06 -16.69 7.45
N LEU A 337 -12.83 -16.20 6.23
CA LEU A 337 -13.44 -14.95 5.74
C LEU A 337 -14.81 -15.15 5.10
N TYR A 338 -15.03 -16.28 4.42
CA TYR A 338 -16.22 -16.51 3.58
C TYR A 338 -17.04 -17.74 3.98
N GLY A 339 -16.49 -18.64 4.82
CA GLY A 339 -17.16 -19.87 5.25
C GLY A 339 -17.05 -21.03 4.26
N PHE A 340 -16.43 -20.84 3.10
CA PHE A 340 -16.25 -21.85 2.06
C PHE A 340 -14.97 -21.58 1.25
N THR A 341 -14.47 -22.57 0.51
CA THR A 341 -13.33 -22.45 -0.40
C THR A 341 -13.77 -22.39 -1.87
N TRP A 342 -12.92 -21.83 -2.72
CA TRP A 342 -13.08 -21.88 -4.18
C TRP A 342 -11.72 -22.12 -4.85
N PRO A 343 -11.69 -22.52 -6.14
CA PRO A 343 -10.47 -23.03 -6.74
C PRO A 343 -9.33 -22.00 -6.82
N ILE A 344 -8.11 -22.50 -6.64
CA ILE A 344 -6.86 -21.75 -6.73
C ILE A 344 -6.08 -22.28 -7.93
N LEU A 345 -5.74 -21.41 -8.87
CA LEU A 345 -4.87 -21.69 -10.01
C LEU A 345 -3.41 -21.56 -9.57
N THR A 346 -2.58 -22.52 -9.98
CA THR A 346 -1.13 -22.46 -9.76
C THR A 346 -0.40 -22.67 -11.09
N GLY A 347 0.45 -21.73 -11.48
CA GLY A 347 1.09 -21.79 -12.80
C GLY A 347 1.97 -20.59 -13.14
N PHE A 348 2.58 -20.66 -14.32
CA PHE A 348 3.47 -19.64 -14.85
C PHE A 348 2.79 -18.88 -15.99
N HIS A 349 3.20 -17.64 -16.22
CA HIS A 349 2.96 -17.01 -17.51
C HIS A 349 3.98 -17.52 -18.53
N ALA A 350 3.53 -17.89 -19.73
CA ALA A 350 4.41 -18.30 -20.83
C ALA A 350 5.43 -17.19 -21.20
N VAL A 351 5.00 -15.93 -21.14
CA VAL A 351 5.87 -14.75 -21.30
C VAL A 351 5.69 -13.83 -20.07
N PRO A 352 6.64 -13.81 -19.12
CA PRO A 352 6.46 -13.07 -17.87
C PRO A 352 6.58 -11.55 -18.07
N SER A 353 5.84 -10.78 -17.27
CA SER A 353 5.91 -9.31 -17.26
C SER A 353 7.02 -8.73 -16.38
N MET A 354 7.60 -9.55 -15.51
CA MET A 354 8.70 -9.19 -14.61
C MET A 354 9.82 -10.21 -14.76
N ALA A 355 11.06 -9.76 -14.63
CA ALA A 355 12.22 -10.63 -14.56
C ALA A 355 12.35 -11.22 -13.14
N HIS A 356 12.96 -12.40 -13.11
CA HIS A 356 12.97 -13.40 -12.04
C HIS A 356 11.78 -14.36 -12.12
N LEU A 357 12.07 -15.66 -12.17
CA LEU A 357 11.08 -16.73 -12.20
C LEU A 357 10.11 -16.59 -11.03
N HIS A 358 8.82 -16.71 -11.31
CA HIS A 358 7.77 -16.64 -10.30
C HIS A 358 6.60 -17.53 -10.67
N LEU A 359 6.19 -18.39 -9.73
CA LEU A 359 5.00 -19.20 -9.85
C LEU A 359 3.82 -18.44 -9.23
N HIS A 360 2.77 -18.22 -10.01
CA HIS A 360 1.55 -17.59 -9.53
C HIS A 360 0.74 -18.61 -8.71
N VAL A 361 0.24 -18.18 -7.56
CA VAL A 361 -0.80 -18.87 -6.78
C VAL A 361 -1.95 -17.88 -6.63
N ILE A 362 -3.02 -18.08 -7.41
CA ILE A 362 -4.08 -17.10 -7.60
C ILE A 362 -5.46 -17.75 -7.53
N SER A 363 -6.38 -17.15 -6.78
CA SER A 363 -7.77 -17.62 -6.75
C SER A 363 -8.50 -17.31 -8.07
N ASN A 364 -9.40 -18.18 -8.52
CA ASN A 364 -10.01 -18.06 -9.85
C ASN A 364 -11.21 -17.08 -9.92
N ASP A 365 -11.51 -16.33 -8.85
CA ASP A 365 -12.59 -15.34 -8.87
C ASP A 365 -12.26 -14.15 -9.79
N PHE A 366 -10.98 -13.79 -9.93
CA PHE A 366 -10.51 -12.64 -10.70
C PHE A 366 -11.21 -11.32 -10.32
N ILE A 367 -11.63 -11.19 -9.06
CA ILE A 367 -12.23 -9.96 -8.54
C ILE A 367 -11.10 -9.12 -7.96
N SER A 368 -10.69 -8.10 -8.71
CA SER A 368 -9.68 -7.16 -8.24
C SER A 368 -9.74 -5.83 -8.97
N GLU A 369 -9.47 -4.77 -8.22
CA GLU A 369 -9.25 -3.43 -8.77
C GLU A 369 -7.94 -3.29 -9.59
N ARG A 370 -7.01 -4.23 -9.44
CA ARG A 370 -5.77 -4.26 -10.24
C ARG A 370 -5.91 -5.10 -11.52
N LEU A 371 -7.05 -5.77 -11.73
CA LEU A 371 -7.43 -6.40 -13.00
C LEU A 371 -8.00 -5.35 -13.98
N LYS A 372 -7.12 -4.53 -14.57
CA LYS A 372 -7.49 -3.29 -15.29
C LYS A 372 -7.65 -3.44 -16.81
N VAL A 373 -6.79 -4.23 -17.45
CA VAL A 373 -6.69 -4.28 -18.91
C VAL A 373 -6.90 -5.70 -19.42
N LYS A 374 -7.28 -5.85 -20.70
CA LYS A 374 -7.51 -7.14 -21.36
C LYS A 374 -6.35 -8.12 -21.16
N LYS A 375 -5.12 -7.64 -21.32
CA LYS A 375 -3.90 -8.42 -21.05
C LYS A 375 -3.86 -9.01 -19.64
N HIS A 376 -4.32 -8.30 -18.61
CA HIS A 376 -4.31 -8.82 -17.24
C HIS A 376 -5.27 -9.98 -17.04
N TYR A 377 -6.40 -9.99 -17.74
CA TYR A 377 -7.36 -11.08 -17.61
C TYR A 377 -6.98 -12.26 -18.48
N ASN A 378 -6.69 -12.01 -19.77
CA ASN A 378 -6.32 -13.05 -20.71
C ASN A 378 -5.05 -13.79 -20.29
N SER A 379 -4.12 -13.15 -19.55
CA SER A 379 -2.91 -13.82 -19.08
C SER A 379 -3.18 -14.91 -18.03
N PHE A 380 -4.33 -14.87 -17.34
CA PHE A 380 -4.73 -15.89 -16.36
C PHE A 380 -5.91 -16.74 -16.83
N HIS A 381 -6.42 -16.51 -18.04
CA HIS A 381 -7.55 -17.27 -18.57
C HIS A 381 -7.16 -18.74 -18.77
N PRO A 382 -7.76 -19.70 -18.05
CA PRO A 382 -7.28 -21.09 -18.04
C PRO A 382 -7.29 -21.78 -19.41
N SER A 383 -8.21 -21.41 -20.30
CA SER A 383 -8.31 -22.03 -21.63
C SER A 383 -7.53 -21.34 -22.75
N LEU A 384 -6.94 -20.16 -22.51
CA LEU A 384 -6.20 -19.45 -23.57
C LEU A 384 -4.79 -20.01 -23.78
N GLY A 385 -4.25 -20.78 -22.84
CA GLY A 385 -2.91 -21.37 -22.92
C GLY A 385 -1.76 -20.41 -22.60
N PHE A 386 -2.03 -19.12 -22.31
CA PHE A 386 -0.99 -18.18 -21.85
C PHE A 386 -0.55 -18.47 -20.41
N PHE A 387 -1.52 -18.84 -19.55
CA PHE A 387 -1.26 -19.37 -18.22
C PHE A 387 -0.93 -20.86 -18.35
N LEU A 388 0.24 -21.26 -17.87
CA LEU A 388 0.75 -22.61 -17.92
C LEU A 388 0.60 -23.25 -16.53
N PRO A 389 -0.39 -24.14 -16.32
CA PRO A 389 -0.53 -24.86 -15.07
C PRO A 389 0.78 -25.55 -14.68
N VAL A 390 1.12 -25.50 -13.40
CA VAL A 390 2.37 -26.08 -12.89
C VAL A 390 2.46 -27.59 -13.13
N ASP A 391 1.32 -28.29 -13.05
CA ASP A 391 1.23 -29.72 -13.31
C ASP A 391 1.54 -30.05 -14.78
N ASP A 392 1.08 -29.21 -15.71
CA ASP A 392 1.40 -29.35 -17.13
C ASP A 392 2.90 -29.16 -17.34
N VAL A 393 3.51 -28.12 -16.76
CA VAL A 393 4.96 -27.87 -16.85
C VAL A 393 5.76 -29.04 -16.26
N LEU A 394 5.33 -29.60 -15.13
CA LEU A 394 5.96 -30.78 -14.53
C LEU A 394 5.86 -32.01 -15.43
N SER A 395 4.72 -32.22 -16.09
CA SER A 395 4.53 -33.34 -17.03
C SER A 395 5.48 -33.29 -18.23
N TRP A 396 5.93 -32.10 -18.65
CA TRP A 396 6.87 -31.95 -19.77
C TRP A 396 8.21 -32.62 -19.49
N PHE A 397 8.63 -32.71 -18.22
CA PHE A 397 9.89 -33.34 -17.86
C PHE A 397 9.88 -34.85 -18.07
N ASP A 398 8.69 -35.47 -17.98
CA ASP A 398 8.50 -36.91 -18.13
C ASP A 398 8.10 -37.30 -19.56
N ALA A 399 7.81 -36.32 -20.41
CA ALA A 399 7.51 -36.51 -21.82
C ALA A 399 8.76 -36.80 -22.66
N GLU A 400 8.52 -37.23 -23.91
CA GLU A 400 9.55 -37.45 -24.92
C GLU A 400 10.47 -36.21 -25.08
N PRO A 401 11.79 -36.39 -25.29
CA PRO A 401 12.74 -35.28 -25.37
C PRO A 401 12.39 -34.20 -26.40
N SER A 402 11.79 -34.60 -27.54
CA SER A 402 11.34 -33.70 -28.59
C SER A 402 10.19 -32.79 -28.13
N TYR A 403 9.25 -33.35 -27.36
CA TYR A 403 8.12 -32.60 -26.79
C TYR A 403 8.60 -31.58 -25.76
N PHE A 404 9.47 -31.99 -24.82
CA PHE A 404 10.08 -31.07 -23.85
C PHE A 404 10.79 -29.90 -24.55
N THR A 405 11.61 -30.21 -25.56
CA THR A 405 12.35 -29.19 -26.32
C THR A 405 11.42 -28.23 -27.05
N SER A 406 10.27 -28.71 -27.54
CA SER A 406 9.26 -27.86 -28.17
C SER A 406 8.61 -26.91 -27.16
N MET A 407 8.12 -27.44 -26.04
CA MET A 407 7.42 -26.66 -25.01
C MET A 407 8.35 -25.65 -24.32
N ALA A 408 9.61 -26.03 -24.06
CA ALA A 408 10.62 -25.18 -23.42
C ALA A 408 10.95 -23.90 -24.22
N LYS A 409 10.64 -23.85 -25.52
CA LYS A 409 10.90 -22.66 -26.35
C LYS A 409 10.14 -21.44 -25.87
N LEU A 410 8.90 -21.60 -25.38
CA LEU A 410 8.02 -20.52 -24.91
C LEU A 410 8.18 -19.25 -25.77
N ASN A 411 7.88 -19.39 -27.06
CA ASN A 411 8.15 -18.36 -28.05
C ASN A 411 7.17 -17.20 -27.87
N ALA A 412 7.67 -16.00 -27.52
CA ALA A 412 6.81 -14.85 -27.30
C ALA A 412 5.90 -14.52 -28.48
N LYS A 413 6.35 -14.78 -29.72
CA LYS A 413 5.53 -14.56 -30.92
C LYS A 413 4.29 -15.45 -31.00
N GLU A 414 4.31 -16.61 -30.36
CA GLU A 414 3.18 -17.55 -30.31
C GLU A 414 2.22 -17.20 -29.17
N TYR A 415 2.74 -16.77 -28.02
CA TYR A 415 1.92 -16.54 -26.82
C TYR A 415 1.39 -15.11 -26.68
N GLU A 416 2.13 -14.07 -27.09
CA GLU A 416 1.68 -12.68 -26.96
C GLU A 416 0.38 -12.34 -27.72
N PRO A 417 0.08 -12.92 -28.89
CA PRO A 417 -1.21 -12.73 -29.56
C PRO A 417 -2.42 -13.15 -28.69
N LEU A 418 -2.28 -14.19 -27.87
CA LEU A 418 -3.34 -14.71 -26.99
C LEU A 418 -3.86 -13.64 -26.01
N LEU A 419 -3.00 -12.69 -25.64
CA LEU A 419 -3.35 -11.58 -24.74
C LEU A 419 -4.26 -10.53 -25.39
N LYS A 420 -4.46 -10.60 -26.70
CA LYS A 420 -5.31 -9.69 -27.49
C LYS A 420 -6.66 -10.29 -27.86
N GLU A 421 -6.83 -11.61 -27.69
CA GLU A 421 -8.06 -12.34 -27.90
C GLU A 421 -9.26 -11.73 -27.15
N ASP A 422 -10.45 -12.15 -27.51
CA ASP A 422 -11.67 -11.63 -26.92
C ASP A 422 -11.79 -11.95 -25.42
N LEU A 423 -12.49 -11.07 -24.69
CA LEU A 423 -12.71 -11.25 -23.26
C LEU A 423 -13.81 -12.27 -23.05
N VAL A 424 -13.46 -13.55 -22.94
CA VAL A 424 -14.41 -14.63 -22.69
C VAL A 424 -14.44 -14.95 -21.20
N CYS A 425 -15.62 -15.11 -20.60
CA CYS A 425 -15.73 -15.53 -19.21
C CYS A 425 -15.23 -16.97 -19.05
N TRP A 426 -14.26 -17.20 -18.15
CA TRP A 426 -13.67 -18.52 -17.92
C TRP A 426 -14.66 -19.56 -17.39
N ARG A 427 -15.82 -19.13 -16.86
CA ARG A 427 -16.81 -19.98 -16.21
C ARG A 427 -17.95 -20.38 -17.14
N CYS A 428 -18.42 -19.46 -17.98
CA CYS A 428 -19.65 -19.63 -18.77
C CYS A 428 -19.47 -19.33 -20.26
N ASP A 429 -18.24 -19.09 -20.70
CA ASP A 429 -17.85 -18.85 -22.09
C ASP A 429 -18.53 -17.65 -22.76
N THR A 430 -19.17 -16.77 -21.97
CA THR A 430 -19.82 -15.57 -22.52
C THR A 430 -18.76 -14.52 -22.88
N THR A 431 -18.79 -14.05 -24.13
CA THR A 431 -17.91 -12.98 -24.63
C THR A 431 -18.35 -11.61 -24.13
N MET A 432 -17.40 -10.82 -23.66
CA MET A 432 -17.57 -9.48 -23.12
C MET A 432 -16.94 -8.44 -24.04
N LYS A 433 -17.64 -7.33 -24.25
CA LYS A 433 -17.18 -6.26 -25.15
C LYS A 433 -15.96 -5.51 -24.61
N ASN A 434 -15.85 -5.36 -23.29
CA ASN A 434 -14.77 -4.62 -22.65
C ASN A 434 -14.54 -5.04 -21.18
N MET A 435 -13.43 -4.59 -20.61
CA MET A 435 -13.05 -4.89 -19.22
C MET A 435 -14.12 -4.51 -18.19
N PRO A 436 -14.77 -3.33 -18.26
CA PRO A 436 -15.88 -3.01 -17.34
C PRO A 436 -17.01 -4.04 -17.38
N THR A 437 -17.47 -4.45 -18.57
CA THR A 437 -18.52 -5.48 -18.67
C THR A 437 -18.07 -6.83 -18.14
N LEU A 438 -16.80 -7.20 -18.37
CA LEU A 438 -16.25 -8.43 -17.82
C LEU A 438 -16.16 -8.38 -16.29
N LYS A 439 -15.65 -7.29 -15.70
CA LYS A 439 -15.55 -7.14 -14.24
C LYS A 439 -16.93 -7.23 -13.58
N MET A 440 -17.92 -6.55 -14.15
CA MET A 440 -19.30 -6.62 -13.67
C MET A 440 -19.84 -8.06 -13.74
N HIS A 441 -19.63 -8.74 -14.87
CA HIS A 441 -20.04 -10.13 -15.03
C HIS A 441 -19.36 -11.09 -14.04
N LEU A 442 -18.04 -10.94 -13.81
CA LEU A 442 -17.30 -11.73 -12.83
C LEU A 442 -17.84 -11.51 -11.41
N GLN A 443 -18.19 -10.27 -11.06
CA GLN A 443 -18.81 -9.95 -9.77
C GLN A 443 -20.20 -10.60 -9.63
N GLU A 444 -21.05 -10.53 -10.66
CA GLU A 444 -22.36 -11.18 -10.66
C GLU A 444 -22.26 -12.71 -10.51
N GLU A 445 -21.33 -13.34 -11.22
CA GLU A 445 -21.06 -14.78 -11.09
C GLU A 445 -20.57 -15.14 -9.68
N TRP A 446 -19.74 -14.28 -9.08
CA TRP A 446 -19.28 -14.47 -7.71
C TRP A 446 -20.39 -14.34 -6.68
N ASP A 447 -21.25 -13.33 -6.81
CA ASP A 447 -22.38 -13.12 -5.90
C ASP A 447 -23.35 -14.32 -5.94
N LYS A 448 -23.54 -14.94 -7.11
CA LYS A 448 -24.29 -16.21 -7.25
C LYS A 448 -23.61 -17.35 -6.47
N VAL A 449 -22.29 -17.47 -6.54
CA VAL A 449 -21.53 -18.47 -5.78
C VAL A 449 -21.69 -18.24 -4.28
N VAL A 450 -21.45 -17.02 -3.80
CA VAL A 450 -21.59 -16.66 -2.38
C VAL A 450 -22.99 -16.98 -1.86
N LYS A 451 -24.03 -16.59 -2.61
CA LYS A 451 -25.43 -16.87 -2.25
C LYS A 451 -25.69 -18.38 -2.14
N ARG A 452 -25.19 -19.16 -3.12
CA ARG A 452 -25.35 -20.62 -3.14
C ARG A 452 -24.65 -21.29 -1.96
N GLU A 453 -23.41 -20.89 -1.66
CA GLU A 453 -22.63 -21.52 -0.58
C GLU A 453 -23.17 -21.11 0.80
N LYS A 454 -23.61 -19.86 1.00
CA LYS A 454 -24.31 -19.45 2.24
C LYS A 454 -25.57 -20.29 2.50
N ALA A 455 -26.40 -20.49 1.48
CA ALA A 455 -27.60 -21.31 1.60
C ALA A 455 -27.28 -22.78 1.98
N LYS A 456 -26.17 -23.33 1.47
CA LYS A 456 -25.71 -24.68 1.87
C LYS A 456 -25.24 -24.73 3.31
N LEU A 457 -24.50 -23.72 3.78
CA LEU A 457 -24.01 -23.63 5.16
C LEU A 457 -25.18 -23.53 6.16
N GLU A 458 -26.17 -22.68 5.88
CA GLU A 458 -27.38 -22.54 6.71
C GLU A 458 -28.15 -23.87 6.79
N LYS A 459 -28.29 -24.58 5.66
CA LYS A 459 -28.94 -25.90 5.64
C LYS A 459 -28.18 -26.94 6.47
N LYS A 460 -26.84 -26.93 6.40
CA LYS A 460 -25.98 -27.83 7.18
C LYS A 460 -26.12 -27.56 8.69
N GLN A 461 -26.10 -26.29 9.11
CA GLN A 461 -26.28 -25.88 10.52
C GLN A 461 -27.63 -26.32 11.08
N LYS A 462 -28.72 -26.08 10.34
CA LYS A 462 -30.06 -26.54 10.73
C LYS A 462 -30.18 -28.06 10.84
N THR A 463 -29.43 -28.81 10.05
CA THR A 463 -29.45 -30.28 10.09
C THR A 463 -28.63 -30.82 11.27
N SER A 464 -27.57 -30.11 11.69
CA SER A 464 -26.76 -30.46 12.87
C SER A 464 -27.35 -30.01 14.21
N GLU A 465 -28.32 -29.09 14.23
CA GLU A 465 -29.04 -28.69 15.45
C GLU A 465 -30.26 -29.60 15.75
N VAL A 466 -30.72 -30.35 14.75
CA VAL A 466 -31.87 -31.26 14.85
C VAL A 466 -31.45 -32.73 15.06
N ALA A 467 -30.17 -33.04 14.85
CA ALA A 467 -29.55 -34.34 15.11
C ALA A 467 -28.76 -34.29 16.43
#